data_AF-A0A101G8V0-F1
#
_entry.id   AF-A0A101G8V0-F1
#
_cell.length_a   1.000
_cell.length_b   1.000
_cell.length_c   1.000
_cell.angle_alpha   90.00
_cell.angle_beta   90.00
_cell.angle_gamma   90.00
#
_symmetry.space_group_name_H-M   'P 1'
#
loop_
_entity.id
_entity.type
_entity.pdbx_description
1 polymer ?
#
loop_
_entity_poly.entity_id
_entity_poly.type
_entity_poly.pdbx_seq_one_letter_code
_entity_poly.pdbx_strand_id
1 'polypeptide(L)' 'MEYQNITLSLPKDILLKAKHIAIEKQTSLSGLLARTLEEIVKREDLYKKARERHLSILNNVPDLGTAGSINWSRGDIHER' A
#
# COMPACT_ATOMS: atom_id res chain seq x y z
N MET A 1 -3.83 -18.27 -11.66
CA MET A 1 -4.78 -17.51 -10.83
C MET A 1 -6.17 -17.89 -11.29
N GLU A 2 -7.04 -18.26 -10.37
CA GLU A 2 -8.46 -18.47 -10.68
C GLU A 2 -9.17 -17.12 -10.67
N TYR A 3 -10.08 -16.91 -11.64
CA TYR A 3 -10.85 -15.68 -11.78
C TYR A 3 -12.32 -15.96 -11.49
N GLN A 4 -12.95 -15.08 -10.72
CA GLN A 4 -14.39 -15.13 -10.43
C GLN A 4 -15.06 -13.88 -11.01
N ASN A 5 -16.04 -14.08 -11.89
CA ASN A 5 -16.82 -12.98 -12.45
C ASN A 5 -17.81 -12.44 -11.40
N ILE A 6 -17.94 -11.11 -11.36
CA ILE A 6 -18.88 -10.39 -10.52
C ILE A 6 -19.72 -9.45 -11.37
N THR A 7 -20.98 -9.24 -10.98
CA THR A 7 -21.87 -8.24 -11.59
C THR A 7 -21.98 -7.03 -10.68
N LEU A 8 -21.82 -5.83 -11.23
CA LEU A 8 -21.87 -4.58 -10.48
C LEU A 8 -22.97 -3.68 -11.02
N SER A 9 -23.79 -3.14 -10.12
CA SER A 9 -24.74 -2.07 -10.42
C SER A 9 -24.10 -0.73 -10.10
N LEU A 10 -23.91 0.12 -11.11
CA LEU A 10 -23.29 1.44 -10.97
C LEU A 10 -24.24 2.53 -11.50
N PRO A 11 -24.22 3.74 -10.90
CA PRO A 11 -24.91 4.89 -11.48
C PRO A 11 -24.46 5.14 -12.93
N LYS A 12 -25.41 5.47 -13.81
CA LYS A 12 -25.14 5.61 -15.25
C LYS A 12 -24.11 6.70 -15.55
N ASP A 13 -24.15 7.80 -14.80
CA ASP A 13 -23.23 8.92 -14.92
C ASP A 13 -21.79 8.52 -14.52
N ILE A 14 -21.64 7.73 -13.46
CA ILE A 14 -20.34 7.18 -13.04
C ILE A 14 -19.81 6.20 -14.08
N LEU A 15 -20.67 5.31 -14.59
CA LEU A 15 -20.28 4.36 -15.63
C LEU A 15 -19.75 5.07 -16.89
N LEU A 16 -20.39 6.18 -17.30
CA LEU A 16 -19.95 6.97 -18.45
C LEU A 16 -18.55 7.56 -18.20
N LYS A 17 -18.33 8.21 -17.06
CA LYS A 17 -17.03 8.79 -16.69
C LYS A 17 -15.94 7.73 -16.60
N ALA A 18 -16.24 6.58 -16.00
CA ALA A 18 -15.29 5.47 -15.88
C ALA A 18 -14.87 4.91 -17.26
N LYS A 19 -15.78 4.85 -18.23
CA LYS A 19 -15.46 4.47 -19.62
C LYS A 19 -14.49 5.45 -20.27
N HIS A 20 -14.71 6.76 -20.11
CA HIS A 20 -13.79 7.77 -20.62
C HIS A 20 -12.38 7.60 -20.03
N ILE A 21 -12.29 7.44 -18.70
CA ILE A 21 -11.00 7.21 -18.02
C ILE A 21 -10.33 5.92 -18.53
N ALA A 22 -11.09 4.85 -18.75
CA ALA A 22 -10.53 3.61 -19.28
C ALA A 22 -9.93 3.81 -20.69
N ILE A 23 -10.61 4.57 -21.55
CA ILE A 23 -10.12 4.92 -22.90
C ILE A 23 -8.83 5.76 -22.80
N GLU A 24 -8.83 6.81 -21.98
CA GLU A 24 -7.64 7.66 -21.77
C GLU A 24 -6.44 6.84 -21.27
N LYS A 25 -6.69 5.84 -20.42
CA LYS A 25 -5.68 4.93 -19.88
C LYS A 25 -5.38 3.72 -20.80
N GLN A 26 -5.95 3.69 -22.01
CA GLN A 26 -5.79 2.60 -22.99
C GLN A 26 -6.07 1.20 -22.40
N THR A 27 -7.13 1.09 -21.58
CA THR A 27 -7.55 -0.15 -20.93
C THR A 27 -9.05 -0.39 -21.10
N SER A 28 -9.49 -1.61 -20.87
CA SER A 28 -10.92 -1.91 -20.72
C SER A 28 -11.46 -1.42 -19.38
N LEU A 29 -12.78 -1.21 -19.29
CA LEU A 29 -13.45 -0.86 -18.04
C LEU A 29 -13.23 -1.95 -16.97
N SER A 30 -13.37 -3.22 -17.34
CA SER A 30 -13.13 -4.34 -16.42
C SER A 30 -11.67 -4.39 -15.95
N GLY A 31 -10.71 -4.12 -16.85
CA GLY A 31 -9.29 -4.03 -16.49
C GLY A 31 -9.00 -2.87 -15.54
N LEU A 32 -9.63 -1.72 -15.75
CA LEU A 32 -9.53 -0.57 -14.84
C LEU A 32 -10.06 -0.92 -13.44
N LEU A 33 -11.21 -1.57 -13.37
CA LEU A 33 -11.82 -1.98 -12.10
C LEU A 33 -10.97 -3.04 -11.38
N ALA A 34 -10.51 -4.06 -12.10
CA ALA A 34 -9.65 -5.10 -11.55
C ALA A 34 -8.37 -4.51 -10.95
N ARG A 35 -7.67 -3.66 -11.71
CA ARG A 35 -6.47 -2.97 -11.23
C ARG A 35 -6.74 -2.10 -10.00
N THR A 36 -7.85 -1.37 -10.00
CA THR A 36 -8.22 -0.53 -8.85
C THR A 36 -8.46 -1.37 -7.60
N LEU A 37 -9.13 -2.52 -7.73
CA LEU A 37 -9.35 -3.45 -6.62
C LEU A 37 -8.04 -4.05 -6.11
N GLU A 38 -7.15 -4.46 -7.02
CA GLU A 38 -5.81 -4.95 -6.67
C GLU A 38 -4.99 -3.90 -5.91
N GLU A 39 -5.03 -2.64 -6.36
CA GLU A 39 -4.33 -1.53 -5.70
C GLU A 39 -4.87 -1.27 -4.29
N ILE A 40 -6.19 -1.35 -4.08
CA ILE A 40 -6.82 -1.23 -2.76
C ILE A 40 -6.35 -2.36 -1.83
N VAL A 41 -6.44 -3.62 -2.27
CA VAL A 41 -6.03 -4.79 -1.47
C VAL A 41 -4.55 -4.72 -1.14
N LYS A 42 -3.72 -4.40 -2.13
CA LYS A 42 -2.27 -4.27 -1.95
C LYS A 42 -1.94 -3.19 -0.91
N ARG A 43 -2.64 -2.04 -0.93
CA ARG A 43 -2.41 -0.96 0.03
C ARG A 43 -2.72 -1.40 1.46
N GLU A 44 -3.85 -2.08 1.66
CA GLU A 44 -4.25 -2.59 2.98
C GLU A 44 -3.27 -3.66 3.49
N ASP A 45 -2.87 -4.60 2.64
CA ASP A 45 -1.91 -5.65 2.99
C ASP A 45 -0.54 -5.07 3.37
N LEU A 46 -0.04 -4.09 2.60
CA LEU A 46 1.23 -3.43 2.88
C LEU A 46 1.17 -2.67 4.20
N TYR A 47 0.08 -1.94 4.46
CA TYR A 47 -0.10 -1.22 5.72
C TYR A 47 -0.14 -2.19 6.91
N LYS A 48 -0.92 -3.27 6.81
CA LYS A 48 -1.03 -4.29 7.86
C LYS A 48 0.34 -4.92 8.15
N LYS A 49 1.07 -5.33 7.12
CA LYS A 49 2.44 -5.88 7.26
C LYS A 49 3.41 -4.90 7.91
N ALA A 50 3.39 -3.63 7.49
CA ALA A 50 4.24 -2.60 8.07
C ALA A 50 3.91 -2.38 9.56
N ARG A 51 2.63 -2.32 9.91
CA ARG A 51 2.15 -2.20 11.29
C ARG A 51 2.59 -3.38 12.15
N GLU A 52 2.37 -4.61 11.68
CA GLU A 52 2.76 -5.83 12.40
C GLU A 52 4.26 -5.90 12.63
N ARG A 53 5.07 -5.59 11.60
CA ARG A 53 6.52 -5.49 11.73
C ARG A 53 6.94 -4.48 12.79
N HIS A 54 6.35 -3.29 12.77
CA HIS A 54 6.72 -2.23 13.72
C HIS A 54 6.33 -2.59 15.16
N LEU A 55 5.14 -3.18 15.36
CA LEU A 55 4.72 -3.67 16.67
C LEU A 55 5.62 -4.80 17.18
N SER A 56 6.08 -5.70 16.30
CA SER A 56 7.02 -6.75 16.66
C SER A 56 8.35 -6.18 17.16
N ILE A 57 8.86 -5.12 16.52
CA ILE A 57 10.08 -4.41 16.96
C ILE A 57 9.85 -3.73 18.31
N LEU A 58 8.69 -3.10 18.53
CA LEU A 58 8.39 -2.45 19.82
C LEU A 58 8.23 -3.46 20.97
N ASN A 59 7.63 -4.62 20.70
CA ASN A 59 7.47 -5.68 21.70
C ASN A 59 8.79 -6.41 21.99
N ASN A 60 9.66 -6.54 20.99
CA ASN A 60 10.97 -7.16 21.09
C ASN A 60 12.03 -6.15 20.63
N VAL A 61 12.23 -5.10 21.43
CA VAL A 61 13.18 -4.03 21.11
C VAL A 61 14.56 -4.66 20.93
N PRO A 62 15.18 -4.51 19.73
CA PRO A 62 16.54 -5.00 19.53
C PRO A 62 17.49 -4.22 20.45
N ASP A 63 18.48 -4.92 20.99
CA ASP A 63 19.56 -4.25 21.72
C ASP A 63 20.26 -3.27 20.77
N LEU A 64 20.19 -1.99 21.11
CA LEU A 64 20.77 -0.91 20.34
C LEU A 64 22.28 -0.76 20.61
N GLY A 65 22.86 -1.57 21.50
CA GLY A 65 24.27 -1.53 21.87
C GLY A 65 24.66 -0.28 22.65
N THR A 66 23.68 0.47 23.15
CA THR A 66 23.88 1.73 23.88
C THR A 66 24.01 1.51 25.39
N ALA A 67 23.57 0.36 25.90
CA ALA A 67 23.45 0.11 27.34
C ALA A 67 22.74 1.27 28.11
N GLY A 68 21.85 2.01 27.44
CA GLY A 68 21.14 3.17 28.00
C GLY A 68 21.91 4.51 27.91
N SER A 69 23.10 4.53 27.31
CA SER A 69 23.91 5.74 27.10
C SER A 69 24.37 5.86 25.64
N ILE A 70 24.18 7.02 25.04
CA ILE A 70 24.73 7.32 23.70
C ILE A 70 25.92 8.26 23.83
N ASN A 71 26.97 8.01 23.04
CA ASN A 71 28.19 8.82 23.02
C ASN A 71 28.38 9.61 21.71
N TRP A 72 27.42 9.50 20.80
CA TRP A 72 27.39 10.19 19.51
C TRP A 72 26.30 11.26 19.51
N SER A 73 26.59 12.34 18.82
CA SER A 73 25.65 13.40 18.47
C SER A 73 25.08 13.19 17.07
N ARG A 74 24.04 13.95 16.72
CA ARG A 74 23.49 13.93 15.35
C ARG A 74 24.57 14.27 14.31
N GLY A 75 25.51 15.17 14.62
CA GLY A 75 26.59 15.58 13.71
C GLY A 75 27.50 14.41 13.33
N ASP A 76 27.82 13.56 14.30
CA ASP A 76 28.72 12.42 14.12
C ASP A 76 28.16 11.33 13.17
N ILE A 77 26.84 11.34 12.93
CA ILE A 77 26.16 10.39 12.03
C ILE A 77 25.99 10.96 10.61
N HIS A 78 26.03 12.29 10.47
CA HIS A 78 25.69 12.97 9.22
C HIS A 78 26.88 13.18 8.27
N GLU A 79 28.12 13.02 8.73
CA GLU A 79 29.31 13.04 7.88
C GLU A 79 29.53 11.67 7.23
N ARG A 80 28.80 11.42 6.13
CA ARG A 80 29.11 10.36 5.15
C ARG A 80 29.08 10.92 3.75
#